data_AF-A0A5N5HVE7-F1
#
_entry.id   AF-A0A5N5HVE7-F1
#
_cell.length_a   1.000
_cell.length_b   1.000
_cell.length_c   1.000
_cell.angle_alpha   90.00
_cell.angle_beta   90.00
_cell.angle_gamma   90.00
#
_symmetry.space_group_name_H-M   'P 1'
#
loop_
_entity.id
_entity.type
_entity.pdbx_description
1 polymer ?
#
loop_
_entity_poly.entity_id
_entity_poly.type
_entity_poly.pdbx_seq_one_letter_code
_entity_poly.pdbx_strand_id
1 'polypeptide(L)'
;MEIRRHDEEEVYEASRTGSVEHLNRLIEKEPDILRRVSLQTGKTPLHVSALLGHAEFTKALCTNNPKLAERVDADGRTPLHLASAEGHKETVEALLPVYVDACLRYDEKGRIPLHYAAMNGEVEVLQKLIDKNPESIYVKVENKSKETVLHLCIIHKKLECLKLLVERVDNNGEFLNSRAGCDGGVTILHLALMLRQIKTIRYLLSVDAIRAEAIGVNGMSLTMLDILEYSSVAREDFSRSLEIQQILMDAGLIRRQSNENDNPNSAVAAAAVVVSPSPRTVKKKKKGSKPPGWFWRKLMIWLEYPHEWVKETRGSLMVVATVISTMTFQDVVNPAGRLWVDSLTKTSRTVWRENKDTVATLGQGKDPMDYFPSFIAYNTVSFLASLTITLLLISRFPLHDRLSTWLLSMSVCVTLAFLALTYLKVLSMIGPNYGIQEPWSLSAIFIVLWIVLLVIGGVLHTLRLLIWVMKWLQPMYFKSTSGLKNMITTGSFSRKDPTRFEENDAPAVV
;
A
#
# COMPACT_ATOMS: atom_id res chain seq x y z
N MET A 1 -29.39 -36.51 -10.91
CA MET A 1 -28.52 -35.31 -10.83
C MET A 1 -27.13 -35.65 -10.26
N GLU A 2 -26.99 -36.72 -9.48
CA GLU A 2 -25.69 -37.20 -8.96
C GLU A 2 -24.78 -37.82 -10.02
N ILE A 3 -25.29 -38.71 -10.89
CA ILE A 3 -24.48 -39.33 -11.96
C ILE A 3 -23.83 -38.27 -12.86
N ARG A 4 -24.57 -37.21 -13.22
CA ARG A 4 -24.09 -36.12 -14.08
C ARG A 4 -22.96 -35.28 -13.45
N ARG A 5 -22.94 -35.14 -12.11
CA ARG A 5 -21.83 -34.45 -11.42
C ARG A 5 -20.57 -35.32 -11.37
N HIS A 6 -20.75 -36.64 -11.32
CA HIS A 6 -19.64 -37.59 -11.28
C HIS A 6 -18.86 -37.61 -12.59
N ASP A 7 -19.55 -37.70 -13.73
CA ASP A 7 -18.90 -37.70 -15.06
C ASP A 7 -18.14 -36.38 -15.32
N GLU A 8 -18.69 -35.22 -14.90
CA GLU A 8 -17.99 -33.94 -14.98
C GLU A 8 -16.73 -33.93 -14.11
N GLU A 9 -16.80 -34.42 -12.88
CA GLU A 9 -15.66 -34.53 -11.95
C GLU A 9 -14.54 -35.44 -12.49
N GLU A 10 -14.89 -36.53 -13.18
CA GLU A 10 -13.93 -37.40 -13.87
C GLU A 10 -13.14 -36.66 -14.96
N VAL A 11 -13.76 -35.73 -15.71
CA VAL A 11 -13.04 -34.89 -16.69
C VAL A 11 -12.03 -33.98 -16.00
N TYR A 12 -12.36 -33.43 -14.82
CA TYR A 12 -11.40 -32.63 -14.05
C TYR A 12 -10.26 -33.50 -13.52
N GLU A 13 -10.53 -34.72 -13.06
CA GLU A 13 -9.49 -35.63 -12.60
C GLU A 13 -8.55 -36.06 -13.75
N ALA A 14 -9.11 -36.37 -14.92
CA ALA A 14 -8.34 -36.59 -16.15
C ALA A 14 -7.48 -35.37 -16.49
N SER A 15 -8.02 -34.16 -16.31
CA SER A 15 -7.26 -32.92 -16.52
C SER A 15 -6.20 -32.64 -15.47
N ARG A 16 -6.37 -33.09 -14.23
CA ARG A 16 -5.35 -32.95 -13.18
C ARG A 16 -4.18 -33.90 -13.41
N THR A 17 -4.49 -35.10 -13.86
CA THR A 17 -3.50 -36.14 -14.18
C THR A 17 -2.87 -35.98 -15.56
N GLY A 18 -3.51 -35.22 -16.47
CA GLY A 18 -3.05 -35.06 -17.86
C GLY A 18 -3.30 -36.28 -18.74
N SER A 19 -4.18 -37.19 -18.33
CA SER A 19 -4.42 -38.45 -19.03
C SER A 19 -5.31 -38.29 -20.27
N VAL A 20 -4.68 -38.20 -21.44
CA VAL A 20 -5.38 -38.12 -22.74
C VAL A 20 -6.24 -39.36 -23.00
N GLU A 21 -5.74 -40.54 -22.62
CA GLU A 21 -6.48 -41.81 -22.75
C GLU A 21 -7.77 -41.79 -21.93
N HIS A 22 -7.71 -41.30 -20.69
CA HIS A 22 -8.89 -41.16 -19.85
C HIS A 22 -9.88 -40.17 -20.45
N LEU A 23 -9.40 -39.02 -20.93
CA LEU A 23 -10.24 -38.04 -21.64
C LEU A 23 -10.94 -38.66 -22.86
N ASN A 24 -10.22 -39.42 -23.69
CA ASN A 24 -10.80 -40.06 -24.87
C ASN A 24 -11.90 -41.07 -24.49
N ARG A 25 -11.67 -41.90 -23.47
CA ARG A 25 -12.71 -42.82 -22.95
C ARG A 25 -13.97 -42.08 -22.48
N LEU A 26 -13.80 -40.94 -21.81
CA LEU A 26 -14.92 -40.12 -21.35
C LEU A 26 -15.71 -39.52 -22.51
N ILE A 27 -15.01 -39.05 -23.55
CA ILE A 27 -15.64 -38.52 -24.77
C ILE A 27 -16.35 -39.63 -25.56
N GLU A 28 -15.79 -40.83 -25.63
CA GLU A 28 -16.43 -42.00 -26.24
C GLU A 28 -17.72 -42.39 -25.51
N LYS A 29 -17.71 -42.36 -24.17
CA LYS A 29 -18.88 -42.63 -23.33
C LYS A 29 -19.95 -41.54 -23.48
N GLU A 30 -19.55 -40.27 -23.51
CA GLU A 30 -20.44 -39.12 -23.65
C GLU A 30 -19.83 -38.00 -24.53
N PRO A 31 -20.19 -37.92 -25.83
CA PRO A 31 -19.58 -36.99 -26.78
C PRO A 31 -19.76 -35.49 -26.43
N ASP A 32 -20.83 -35.15 -25.71
CA ASP A 32 -21.15 -33.77 -25.34
C ASP A 32 -20.59 -33.35 -23.96
N ILE A 33 -19.83 -34.20 -23.28
CA ILE A 33 -19.35 -33.97 -21.91
C ILE A 33 -18.57 -32.64 -21.80
N LEU A 34 -17.75 -32.32 -22.81
CA LEU A 34 -16.93 -31.11 -22.87
C LEU A 34 -17.73 -29.81 -23.09
N ARG A 35 -18.99 -29.88 -23.51
CA ARG A 35 -19.86 -28.70 -23.66
C ARG A 35 -20.55 -28.31 -22.35
N ARG A 36 -20.63 -29.26 -21.40
CA ARG A 36 -21.38 -29.12 -20.15
C ARG A 36 -20.50 -28.80 -18.95
N VAL A 37 -19.21 -29.16 -19.02
CA VAL A 37 -18.21 -28.81 -17.99
C VAL A 37 -18.18 -27.29 -17.76
N SER A 38 -18.86 -26.87 -16.69
CA SER A 38 -18.87 -25.53 -16.14
C SER A 38 -19.06 -25.66 -14.63
N LEU A 39 -18.00 -25.42 -13.86
CA LEU A 39 -18.00 -25.60 -12.41
C LEU A 39 -17.96 -24.28 -11.64
N GLN A 40 -18.37 -24.38 -10.37
CA GLN A 40 -18.69 -23.32 -9.40
C GLN A 40 -17.62 -22.24 -9.20
N THR A 41 -16.37 -22.46 -9.64
CA THR A 41 -15.25 -21.51 -9.51
C THR A 41 -14.81 -20.90 -10.85
N GLY A 42 -15.55 -21.15 -11.93
CA GLY A 42 -15.27 -20.63 -13.28
C GLY A 42 -14.13 -21.32 -14.03
N LYS A 43 -13.34 -22.19 -13.38
CA LYS A 43 -12.22 -22.91 -14.02
C LYS A 43 -12.72 -24.10 -14.82
N THR A 44 -12.41 -24.13 -16.12
CA THR A 44 -12.66 -25.27 -17.01
C THR A 44 -11.53 -26.31 -16.93
N PRO A 45 -11.72 -27.54 -17.44
CA PRO A 45 -10.63 -28.52 -17.55
C PRO A 45 -9.42 -27.96 -18.33
N LEU A 46 -9.67 -27.10 -19.33
CA LEU A 46 -8.58 -26.46 -20.06
C LEU A 46 -7.74 -25.53 -19.16
N HIS A 47 -8.35 -24.81 -18.21
CA HIS A 47 -7.60 -24.02 -17.22
C HIS A 47 -6.74 -24.90 -16.32
N VAL A 48 -7.24 -26.07 -15.91
CA VAL A 48 -6.51 -27.00 -15.04
C VAL A 48 -5.31 -27.59 -15.78
N SER A 49 -5.50 -28.11 -17.00
CA SER A 49 -4.39 -28.61 -17.82
C SER A 49 -3.36 -27.52 -18.15
N ALA A 50 -3.82 -26.29 -18.42
CA ALA A 50 -2.95 -25.15 -18.70
C ALA A 50 -2.12 -24.72 -17.48
N LEU A 51 -2.71 -24.76 -16.28
CA LEU A 51 -2.01 -24.47 -15.03
C LEU A 51 -0.96 -25.55 -14.70
N LEU A 52 -1.24 -26.82 -15.02
CA LEU A 52 -0.36 -27.95 -14.69
C LEU A 52 0.64 -28.30 -15.80
N GLY A 53 0.54 -27.70 -16.98
CA GLY A 53 1.49 -27.89 -18.07
C GLY A 53 1.25 -29.15 -18.91
N HIS A 54 0.04 -29.71 -18.90
CA HIS A 54 -0.29 -30.93 -19.63
C HIS A 54 -0.56 -30.67 -21.11
N ALA A 55 0.50 -30.36 -21.88
CA ALA A 55 0.40 -29.87 -23.26
C ALA A 55 -0.40 -30.79 -24.20
N GLU A 56 -0.17 -32.10 -24.18
CA GLU A 56 -0.92 -33.06 -25.01
C GLU A 56 -2.40 -33.12 -24.62
N PHE A 57 -2.70 -33.02 -23.32
CA PHE A 57 -4.07 -32.95 -22.82
C PHE A 57 -4.77 -31.66 -23.22
N THR A 58 -4.07 -30.52 -23.10
CA THR A 58 -4.55 -29.22 -23.59
C THR A 58 -4.86 -29.28 -25.09
N LYS A 59 -3.97 -29.87 -25.90
CA LYS A 59 -4.16 -30.04 -27.34
C LYS A 59 -5.38 -30.93 -27.65
N ALA A 60 -5.55 -32.03 -26.92
CA ALA A 60 -6.71 -32.91 -27.07
C ALA A 60 -8.02 -32.19 -26.73
N LEU A 61 -8.06 -31.42 -25.63
CA LEU A 61 -9.21 -30.61 -25.25
C LEU A 61 -9.55 -29.54 -26.31
N CYS A 62 -8.55 -28.81 -26.80
CA CYS A 62 -8.74 -27.79 -27.83
C CYS A 62 -9.22 -28.37 -29.17
N THR A 63 -8.76 -29.58 -29.51
CA THR A 63 -9.20 -30.30 -30.72
C THR A 63 -10.69 -30.67 -30.63
N ASN A 64 -11.13 -31.14 -29.46
CA ASN A 64 -12.53 -31.54 -29.25
C ASN A 64 -13.47 -30.37 -28.98
N ASN A 65 -13.02 -29.33 -28.26
CA ASN A 65 -13.81 -28.15 -27.96
C ASN A 65 -12.95 -26.87 -27.86
N PRO A 66 -12.68 -26.18 -28.99
CA PRO A 66 -11.82 -24.98 -29.00
C PRO A 66 -12.39 -23.81 -28.20
N LYS A 67 -13.73 -23.74 -28.02
CA LYS A 67 -14.40 -22.68 -27.24
C LYS A 67 -13.97 -22.65 -25.78
N LEU A 68 -13.36 -23.73 -25.27
CA LEU A 68 -12.80 -23.74 -23.92
C LEU A 68 -11.65 -22.74 -23.76
N ALA A 69 -10.94 -22.39 -24.84
CA ALA A 69 -9.83 -21.43 -24.81
C ALA A 69 -10.29 -19.99 -24.58
N GLU A 70 -11.54 -19.67 -24.95
CA GLU A 70 -12.16 -18.34 -24.77
C GLU A 70 -12.75 -18.13 -23.37
N ARG A 71 -12.94 -19.21 -22.60
CA ARG A 71 -13.51 -19.15 -21.25
C ARG A 71 -12.52 -18.50 -20.29
N VAL A 72 -13.06 -17.86 -19.26
CA VAL A 72 -12.29 -17.20 -18.20
C VAL A 72 -12.64 -17.78 -16.84
N ASP A 73 -11.66 -17.83 -15.95
CA ASP A 73 -11.84 -18.19 -14.55
C ASP A 73 -12.41 -17.03 -13.70
N ALA A 74 -12.55 -17.26 -12.39
CA ALA A 74 -13.05 -16.26 -11.45
C ALA A 74 -12.20 -14.98 -11.33
N ASP A 75 -10.94 -14.98 -11.79
CA ASP A 75 -10.08 -13.80 -11.83
C ASP A 75 -10.08 -13.16 -13.24
N GLY A 76 -10.97 -13.59 -14.13
CA GLY A 76 -11.03 -13.14 -15.53
C GLY A 76 -9.89 -13.69 -16.42
N ARG A 77 -9.16 -14.70 -15.96
CA ARG A 77 -8.00 -15.25 -16.69
C ARG A 77 -8.43 -16.32 -17.67
N THR A 78 -7.86 -16.29 -18.88
CA THR A 78 -7.95 -17.40 -19.84
C THR A 78 -6.93 -18.50 -19.51
N PRO A 79 -7.04 -19.71 -20.10
CA PRO A 79 -6.02 -20.75 -19.96
C PRO A 79 -4.62 -20.27 -20.37
N LEU A 80 -4.52 -19.39 -21.37
CA LEU A 80 -3.25 -18.80 -21.81
C LEU A 80 -2.58 -17.97 -20.72
N HIS A 81 -3.34 -17.25 -19.88
CA HIS A 81 -2.77 -16.53 -18.74
C HIS A 81 -2.11 -17.47 -17.74
N LEU A 82 -2.77 -18.59 -17.43
CA LEU A 82 -2.27 -19.58 -16.45
C LEU A 82 -1.02 -20.28 -16.98
N ALA A 83 -1.05 -20.78 -18.22
CA ALA A 83 0.11 -21.40 -18.84
C ALA A 83 1.29 -20.41 -18.95
N SER A 84 1.00 -19.13 -19.23
CA SER A 84 2.04 -18.10 -19.32
C SER A 84 2.64 -17.72 -17.97
N ALA A 85 1.83 -17.74 -16.90
CA ALA A 85 2.31 -17.50 -15.55
C ALA A 85 3.21 -18.63 -15.06
N GLU A 86 2.85 -19.89 -15.34
CA GLU A 86 3.60 -21.06 -14.86
C GLU A 86 4.78 -21.46 -15.75
N GLY A 87 4.98 -20.79 -16.89
CA GLY A 87 6.12 -21.07 -17.77
C GLY A 87 5.96 -22.28 -18.70
N HIS A 88 4.74 -22.80 -18.85
CA HIS A 88 4.45 -24.01 -19.63
C HIS A 88 4.45 -23.74 -21.13
N LYS A 89 5.64 -23.63 -21.72
CA LYS A 89 5.86 -23.28 -23.13
C LYS A 89 5.09 -24.17 -24.11
N GLU A 90 5.17 -25.48 -23.99
CA GLU A 90 4.51 -26.42 -24.92
C GLU A 90 2.98 -26.24 -24.87
N THR A 91 2.45 -25.95 -23.69
CA THR A 91 1.02 -25.65 -23.49
C THR A 91 0.63 -24.30 -24.07
N VAL A 92 1.49 -23.28 -23.95
CA VAL A 92 1.32 -21.99 -24.64
C VAL A 92 1.31 -22.18 -26.15
N GLU A 93 2.23 -22.95 -26.70
CA GLU A 93 2.29 -23.27 -28.14
C GLU A 93 1.03 -24.01 -28.61
N ALA A 94 0.44 -24.87 -27.79
CA ALA A 94 -0.83 -25.54 -28.08
C ALA A 94 -2.04 -24.59 -28.06
N LEU A 95 -2.04 -23.57 -27.19
CA LEU A 95 -3.16 -22.63 -27.01
C LEU A 95 -3.16 -21.47 -28.02
N LEU A 96 -1.99 -20.95 -28.39
CA LEU A 96 -1.83 -19.80 -29.29
C LEU A 96 -2.52 -19.93 -30.67
N PRO A 97 -2.52 -21.08 -31.36
CA PRO A 97 -3.24 -21.21 -32.63
C PRO A 97 -4.76 -21.31 -32.47
N VAL A 98 -5.26 -21.64 -31.28
CA VAL A 98 -6.70 -21.88 -31.03
C VAL A 98 -7.44 -20.58 -30.78
N TYR A 99 -6.84 -19.66 -30.00
CA TYR A 99 -7.46 -18.38 -29.65
C TYR A 99 -6.40 -17.29 -29.48
N VAL A 100 -6.04 -16.64 -30.59
CA VAL A 100 -4.95 -15.64 -30.64
C VAL A 100 -5.29 -14.37 -29.83
N ASP A 101 -6.55 -13.97 -29.78
CA ASP A 101 -6.99 -12.75 -29.08
C ASP A 101 -6.75 -12.83 -27.57
N ALA A 102 -6.57 -14.03 -27.00
CA ALA A 102 -6.15 -14.20 -25.61
C ALA A 102 -4.85 -13.45 -25.28
N CYS A 103 -3.97 -13.21 -26.27
CA CYS A 103 -2.71 -12.48 -26.06
C CYS A 103 -2.91 -11.03 -25.59
N LEU A 104 -4.05 -10.41 -25.93
CA LEU A 104 -4.36 -9.01 -25.60
C LEU A 104 -5.54 -8.87 -24.63
N ARG A 105 -6.07 -9.99 -24.13
CA ARG A 105 -7.20 -9.98 -23.21
C ARG A 105 -6.73 -9.68 -21.80
N TYR A 106 -7.39 -8.72 -21.14
CA TYR A 106 -7.11 -8.38 -19.75
C TYR A 106 -7.82 -9.32 -18.77
N ASP A 107 -7.12 -9.68 -17.69
CA ASP A 107 -7.69 -10.25 -16.47
C ASP A 107 -8.32 -9.16 -15.58
N GLU A 108 -8.95 -9.54 -14.47
CA GLU A 108 -9.55 -8.57 -13.54
C GLU A 108 -8.53 -7.61 -12.88
N LYS A 109 -7.23 -7.95 -12.92
CA LYS A 109 -6.16 -7.07 -12.44
C LYS A 109 -5.57 -6.21 -13.56
N GLY A 110 -6.20 -6.20 -14.74
CA GLY A 110 -5.78 -5.41 -15.89
C GLY A 110 -4.50 -5.93 -16.55
N ARG A 111 -4.20 -7.23 -16.46
CA ARG A 111 -2.98 -7.81 -17.04
C ARG A 111 -3.31 -8.79 -18.17
N ILE A 112 -2.44 -8.81 -19.18
CA ILE A 112 -2.46 -9.77 -20.27
C ILE A 112 -1.47 -10.92 -20.00
N PRO A 113 -1.48 -12.04 -20.77
CA PRO A 113 -0.57 -13.17 -20.54
C PRO A 113 0.92 -12.79 -20.58
N LEU A 114 1.32 -11.85 -21.43
CA LEU A 114 2.71 -11.38 -21.53
C LEU A 114 3.20 -10.78 -20.20
N HIS A 115 2.35 -10.03 -19.49
CA HIS A 115 2.70 -9.47 -18.18
C HIS A 115 3.04 -10.56 -17.16
N TYR A 116 2.31 -11.68 -17.17
CA TYR A 116 2.57 -12.80 -16.27
C TYR A 116 3.89 -13.48 -16.56
N ALA A 117 4.17 -13.80 -17.83
CA ALA A 117 5.46 -14.37 -18.24
C ALA A 117 6.62 -13.44 -17.83
N ALA A 118 6.47 -12.13 -18.04
CA ALA A 118 7.46 -11.13 -17.66
C ALA A 118 7.67 -10.98 -16.15
N MET A 119 6.60 -11.06 -15.35
CA MET A 119 6.66 -11.00 -13.88
C MET A 119 7.32 -12.24 -13.28
N ASN A 120 7.10 -13.41 -13.88
CA ASN A 120 7.61 -14.69 -13.37
C ASN A 120 9.00 -15.06 -13.94
N GLY A 121 9.42 -14.42 -15.04
CA GLY A 121 10.75 -14.62 -15.62
C GLY A 121 10.79 -15.66 -16.71
N GLU A 122 9.65 -15.97 -17.32
CA GLU A 122 9.48 -17.07 -18.28
C GLU A 122 9.92 -16.62 -19.68
N VAL A 123 11.23 -16.57 -19.90
CA VAL A 123 11.84 -16.02 -21.12
C VAL A 123 11.35 -16.72 -22.39
N GLU A 124 11.25 -18.06 -22.38
CA GLU A 124 10.83 -18.83 -23.56
C GLU A 124 9.35 -18.60 -23.90
N VAL A 125 8.48 -18.56 -22.89
CA VAL A 125 7.06 -18.22 -23.06
C VAL A 125 6.91 -16.79 -23.57
N LEU A 126 7.64 -15.85 -22.97
CA LEU A 126 7.64 -14.45 -23.36
C LEU A 126 8.00 -14.32 -24.85
N GLN A 127 9.03 -15.05 -25.29
CA GLN A 127 9.45 -15.10 -26.69
C GLN A 127 8.32 -15.58 -27.61
N LYS A 128 7.63 -16.68 -27.25
CA LYS A 128 6.52 -17.23 -28.04
C LYS A 128 5.32 -16.29 -28.14
N LEU A 129 4.98 -15.62 -27.04
CA LEU A 129 3.90 -14.63 -27.01
C LEU A 129 4.21 -13.43 -27.93
N ILE A 130 5.45 -12.93 -27.88
CA ILE A 130 5.91 -11.83 -28.72
C ILE A 130 5.92 -12.23 -30.19
N ASP A 131 6.46 -13.40 -30.52
CA ASP A 131 6.52 -13.88 -31.91
C ASP A 131 5.13 -14.06 -32.51
N LYS A 132 4.14 -14.44 -31.67
CA LYS A 132 2.75 -14.57 -32.11
C LYS A 132 2.02 -13.24 -32.19
N ASN A 133 2.25 -12.33 -31.25
CA ASN A 133 1.60 -11.02 -31.20
C ASN A 133 2.54 -9.94 -30.62
N PRO A 134 3.33 -9.25 -31.48
CA PRO A 134 4.28 -8.23 -31.05
C PRO A 134 3.64 -7.03 -30.32
N GLU A 135 2.39 -6.69 -30.65
CA GLU A 135 1.66 -5.59 -30.03
C GLU A 135 1.48 -5.76 -28.53
N SER A 136 1.52 -7.00 -28.04
CA SER A 136 1.43 -7.32 -26.61
C SER A 136 2.53 -6.63 -25.77
N ILE A 137 3.68 -6.30 -26.36
CA ILE A 137 4.77 -5.57 -25.68
C ILE A 137 4.31 -4.19 -25.23
N TYR A 138 3.55 -3.49 -26.06
CA TYR A 138 3.18 -2.08 -25.86
C TYR A 138 1.95 -1.91 -24.95
N VAL A 139 1.29 -3.00 -24.60
CA VAL A 139 0.14 -3.01 -23.70
C VAL A 139 0.59 -2.61 -22.29
N LYS A 140 -0.13 -1.65 -21.70
CA LYS A 140 0.07 -1.23 -20.31
C LYS A 140 -0.92 -1.96 -19.41
N VAL A 141 -0.54 -2.20 -18.17
CA VAL A 141 -1.46 -2.74 -17.17
C VAL A 141 -2.65 -1.79 -17.01
N GLU A 142 -3.87 -2.32 -17.05
CA GLU A 142 -5.10 -1.57 -16.90
C GLU A 142 -5.40 -1.24 -15.42
N ASN A 143 -4.46 -0.55 -14.79
CA ASN A 143 -4.56 -0.06 -13.43
C ASN A 143 -4.25 1.45 -13.38
N LYS A 144 -4.22 2.02 -12.17
CA LYS A 144 -3.90 3.45 -11.97
C LYS A 144 -2.44 3.79 -12.27
N SER A 145 -1.52 2.83 -12.07
CA SER A 145 -0.09 3.03 -12.32
C SER A 145 0.27 2.96 -13.80
N LYS A 146 -0.53 2.29 -14.65
CA LYS A 146 -0.28 2.16 -16.09
C LYS A 146 1.14 1.65 -16.39
N GLU A 147 1.59 0.67 -15.61
CA GLU A 147 2.91 0.04 -15.76
C GLU A 147 3.04 -0.64 -17.13
N THR A 148 4.20 -0.48 -17.76
CA THR A 148 4.55 -1.27 -18.96
C THR A 148 5.13 -2.62 -18.53
N VAL A 149 5.20 -3.58 -19.46
CA VAL A 149 5.88 -4.87 -19.22
C VAL A 149 7.34 -4.69 -18.75
N LEU A 150 8.04 -3.65 -19.23
CA LEU A 150 9.41 -3.32 -18.79
C LEU A 150 9.47 -2.91 -17.31
N HIS A 151 8.47 -2.16 -16.82
CA HIS A 151 8.38 -1.83 -15.39
C HIS A 151 8.20 -3.11 -14.57
N LEU A 152 7.33 -4.01 -14.99
CA LEU A 152 7.08 -5.28 -14.29
C LEU A 152 8.35 -6.14 -14.20
N CYS A 153 9.13 -6.26 -15.27
CA CYS A 153 10.41 -6.99 -15.22
C CYS A 153 11.35 -6.41 -14.16
N ILE A 154 11.39 -5.09 -13.99
CA ILE A 154 12.24 -4.45 -12.98
C ILE A 154 11.67 -4.65 -11.59
N ILE A 155 10.36 -4.45 -11.37
CA ILE A 155 9.71 -4.71 -10.07
C ILE A 155 10.00 -6.15 -9.60
N HIS A 156 9.91 -7.11 -10.50
CA HIS A 156 10.10 -8.53 -10.22
C HIS A 156 11.54 -9.05 -10.40
N LYS A 157 12.51 -8.15 -10.66
CA LYS A 157 13.95 -8.47 -10.81
C LYS A 157 14.25 -9.49 -11.92
N LYS A 158 13.48 -9.47 -13.01
CA LYS A 158 13.59 -10.37 -14.18
C LYS A 158 14.42 -9.73 -15.29
N LEU A 159 15.74 -9.70 -15.10
CA LEU A 159 16.68 -9.03 -16.01
C LEU A 159 16.70 -9.65 -17.42
N GLU A 160 16.66 -10.98 -17.54
CA GLU A 160 16.74 -11.62 -18.87
C GLU A 160 15.49 -11.36 -19.72
N CYS A 161 14.29 -11.36 -19.11
CA CYS A 161 13.07 -10.90 -19.78
C CYS A 161 13.17 -9.45 -20.23
N LEU A 162 13.73 -8.58 -19.37
CA LEU A 162 13.93 -7.17 -19.71
C LEU A 162 14.83 -7.01 -20.93
N LYS A 163 15.96 -7.75 -20.99
CA LYS A 163 16.88 -7.70 -22.13
C LYS A 163 16.20 -8.11 -23.43
N LEU A 164 15.50 -9.24 -23.41
CA LEU A 164 14.74 -9.73 -24.57
C LEU A 164 13.72 -8.69 -25.05
N LEU A 165 12.95 -8.09 -24.12
CA LEU A 165 11.97 -7.07 -24.48
C LEU A 165 12.63 -5.82 -25.07
N VAL A 166 13.73 -5.34 -24.50
CA VAL A 166 14.45 -4.17 -25.01
C VAL A 166 15.03 -4.43 -26.40
N GLU A 167 15.52 -5.65 -26.67
CA GLU A 167 15.99 -6.06 -28.00
C GLU A 167 14.87 -6.13 -29.04
N ARG A 168 13.63 -6.40 -28.62
CA ARG A 168 12.45 -6.52 -29.51
C ARG A 168 11.69 -5.22 -29.71
N VAL A 169 11.90 -4.21 -28.86
CA VAL A 169 11.26 -2.90 -28.97
C VAL A 169 11.94 -2.08 -30.07
N ASP A 170 11.15 -1.37 -30.88
CA ASP A 170 11.68 -0.47 -31.88
C ASP A 170 12.52 0.65 -31.24
N ASN A 171 13.63 1.03 -31.88
CA ASN A 171 14.63 2.00 -31.37
C ASN A 171 14.09 3.43 -31.12
N ASN A 172 12.79 3.69 -31.16
CA ASN A 172 12.18 5.01 -31.02
C ASN A 172 12.30 5.61 -29.60
N GLY A 173 12.81 4.87 -28.60
CA GLY A 173 13.11 5.39 -27.26
C GLY A 173 11.89 5.81 -26.41
N GLU A 174 10.77 6.19 -27.02
CA GLU A 174 9.53 6.65 -26.37
C GLU A 174 8.93 5.56 -25.46
N PHE A 175 8.88 4.31 -25.93
CA PHE A 175 8.39 3.21 -25.12
C PHE A 175 9.34 2.86 -23.97
N LEU A 176 10.65 2.81 -24.24
CA LEU A 176 11.68 2.54 -23.23
C LEU A 176 11.65 3.59 -22.10
N ASN A 177 11.37 4.84 -22.45
CA ASN A 177 11.29 5.97 -21.53
C ASN A 177 9.86 6.27 -21.04
N SER A 178 8.92 5.35 -21.27
CA SER A 178 7.56 5.49 -20.77
C SER A 178 7.54 5.63 -19.24
N ARG A 179 6.65 6.50 -18.76
CA ARG A 179 6.50 6.78 -17.33
C ARG A 179 5.26 6.07 -16.79
N ALA A 180 5.40 5.40 -15.65
CA ALA A 180 4.31 4.72 -14.94
C ALA A 180 4.25 5.13 -13.47
N GLY A 181 3.05 5.17 -12.88
CA GLY A 181 2.81 5.50 -11.46
C GLY A 181 1.90 6.72 -11.25
N CYS A 182 1.37 6.84 -10.02
CA CYS A 182 0.26 7.74 -9.70
C CYS A 182 0.63 9.24 -9.63
N ASP A 183 1.89 9.60 -9.34
CA ASP A 183 2.28 10.94 -8.86
C ASP A 183 3.42 11.61 -9.67
N GLY A 184 3.40 11.46 -10.99
CA GLY A 184 4.39 12.11 -11.89
C GLY A 184 5.19 11.16 -12.79
N GLY A 185 4.86 9.87 -12.73
CA GLY A 185 5.41 8.85 -13.61
C GLY A 185 6.91 8.58 -13.37
N VAL A 186 7.22 7.34 -13.01
CA VAL A 186 8.56 6.80 -12.81
C VAL A 186 8.97 6.11 -14.11
N THR A 187 10.21 6.32 -14.57
CA THR A 187 10.76 5.53 -15.71
C THR A 187 11.40 4.26 -15.20
N ILE A 188 11.66 3.32 -16.11
CA ILE A 188 12.36 2.06 -15.80
C ILE A 188 13.73 2.29 -15.14
N LEU A 189 14.47 3.34 -15.52
CA LEU A 189 15.76 3.67 -14.90
C LEU A 189 15.59 4.19 -13.46
N HIS A 190 14.61 5.07 -13.20
CA HIS A 190 14.32 5.52 -11.83
C HIS A 190 13.95 4.34 -10.94
N LEU A 191 13.09 3.44 -11.44
CA LEU A 191 12.67 2.27 -10.69
C LEU A 191 13.85 1.34 -10.40
N ALA A 192 14.74 1.10 -11.37
CA ALA A 192 15.95 0.30 -11.16
C ALA A 192 16.89 0.92 -10.11
N LEU A 193 16.99 2.26 -10.07
CA LEU A 193 17.76 2.99 -9.06
C LEU A 193 17.13 2.91 -7.66
N MET A 194 15.81 3.12 -7.56
CA MET A 194 15.05 2.98 -6.31
C MET A 194 15.17 1.56 -5.74
N LEU A 195 15.14 0.54 -6.60
CA LEU A 195 15.30 -0.86 -6.24
C LEU A 195 16.76 -1.30 -6.13
N ARG A 196 17.73 -0.39 -6.38
CA ARG A 196 19.18 -0.62 -6.29
C ARG A 196 19.69 -1.81 -7.13
N GLN A 197 19.13 -2.00 -8.31
CA GLN A 197 19.47 -3.14 -9.17
C GLN A 197 20.69 -2.85 -10.04
N ILE A 198 21.89 -2.99 -9.49
CA ILE A 198 23.16 -2.62 -10.14
C ILE A 198 23.31 -3.20 -11.55
N LYS A 199 23.04 -4.51 -11.72
CA LYS A 199 23.13 -5.18 -13.03
C LYS A 199 22.15 -4.60 -14.04
N THR A 200 20.90 -4.37 -13.61
CA THR A 200 19.85 -3.75 -14.43
C THR A 200 20.22 -2.32 -14.80
N ILE A 201 20.73 -1.52 -13.86
CA ILE A 201 21.18 -0.14 -14.11
C ILE A 201 22.28 -0.11 -15.16
N ARG A 202 23.32 -0.96 -15.02
CA ARG A 202 24.41 -1.05 -16.02
C ARG A 202 23.87 -1.40 -17.40
N TYR A 203 22.95 -2.36 -17.48
CA TYR A 203 22.31 -2.73 -18.74
C TYR A 203 21.49 -1.57 -19.33
N LEU A 204 20.60 -0.94 -18.56
CA LEU A 204 19.79 0.17 -19.02
C LEU A 204 20.63 1.36 -19.51
N LEU A 205 21.77 1.65 -18.87
CA LEU A 205 22.69 2.70 -19.28
C LEU A 205 23.55 2.34 -20.50
N SER A 206 23.70 1.04 -20.80
CA SER A 206 24.30 0.61 -22.07
C SER A 206 23.40 0.87 -23.28
N VAL A 207 22.09 1.02 -23.06
CA VAL A 207 21.11 1.36 -24.11
C VAL A 207 21.11 2.86 -24.37
N ASP A 208 21.57 3.26 -25.56
CA ASP A 208 21.79 4.67 -25.94
C ASP A 208 20.53 5.53 -25.79
N ALA A 209 19.36 5.02 -26.18
CA ALA A 209 18.09 5.75 -26.09
C ALA A 209 17.69 6.08 -24.63
N ILE A 210 18.01 5.20 -23.69
CA ILE A 210 17.73 5.40 -22.25
C ILE A 210 18.77 6.36 -21.66
N ARG A 211 20.05 6.16 -22.02
CA ARG A 211 21.15 7.01 -21.55
C ARG A 211 20.99 8.46 -22.01
N ALA A 212 20.63 8.68 -23.28
CA ALA A 212 20.47 10.01 -23.85
C ALA A 212 19.36 10.82 -23.16
N GLU A 213 18.20 10.21 -22.91
CA GLU A 213 17.07 10.83 -22.19
C GLU A 213 17.48 11.20 -20.76
N ALA A 214 18.22 10.32 -20.09
CA ALA A 214 18.70 10.53 -18.73
C ALA A 214 19.69 11.70 -18.62
N ILE A 215 20.50 11.96 -19.66
CA ILE A 215 21.43 13.11 -19.74
C ILE A 215 20.69 14.40 -20.09
N GLY A 216 19.74 14.35 -21.03
CA GLY A 216 19.05 15.53 -21.56
C GLY A 216 18.10 16.21 -20.57
N VAL A 217 17.53 15.43 -19.64
CA VAL A 217 16.57 15.95 -18.65
C VAL A 217 17.30 16.25 -17.33
N ASN A 218 17.74 17.51 -17.15
CA ASN A 218 18.39 17.97 -15.90
C ASN A 218 17.55 17.76 -14.62
N GLY A 219 16.23 17.57 -14.74
CA GLY A 219 15.38 17.18 -13.61
C GLY A 219 15.50 15.70 -13.23
N MET A 220 15.88 14.85 -14.18
CA MET A 220 16.09 13.42 -13.99
C MET A 220 17.36 13.17 -13.19
N SER A 221 18.47 13.81 -13.56
CA SER A 221 19.75 13.70 -12.84
C SER A 221 19.67 14.14 -11.38
N LEU A 222 19.01 15.27 -11.10
CA LEU A 222 18.76 15.71 -9.71
C LEU A 222 17.91 14.71 -8.92
N THR A 223 16.85 14.14 -9.53
CA THR A 223 15.99 13.16 -8.85
C THR A 223 16.74 11.84 -8.59
N MET A 224 17.63 11.42 -9.48
CA MET A 224 18.47 10.23 -9.30
C MET A 224 19.47 10.39 -8.14
N LEU A 225 20.08 11.56 -7.99
CA LEU A 225 20.94 11.90 -6.85
C LEU A 225 20.16 11.95 -5.52
N ASP A 226 19.00 12.62 -5.51
CA ASP A 226 18.14 12.72 -4.33
C ASP A 226 17.64 11.35 -3.84
N ILE A 227 17.32 10.42 -4.76
CA ILE A 227 16.91 9.03 -4.43
C ILE A 227 18.06 8.26 -3.75
N LEU A 228 19.30 8.47 -4.20
CA LEU A 228 20.48 7.80 -3.63
C LEU A 228 20.86 8.35 -2.25
N GLU A 229 20.65 9.65 -2.03
CA GLU A 229 20.93 10.32 -0.75
C GLU A 229 19.88 10.00 0.33
N TYR A 230 18.60 9.88 -0.04
CA TYR A 230 17.53 9.51 0.91
C TYR A 230 17.67 8.08 1.47
N SER A 231 18.34 7.20 0.73
CA SER A 231 18.36 5.76 0.99
C SER A 231 19.64 5.27 1.70
N SER A 232 20.56 6.16 2.07
CA SER A 232 21.90 5.87 2.60
C SER A 232 21.97 5.53 4.11
N VAL A 233 20.86 5.11 4.74
CA VAL A 233 20.77 4.99 6.21
C VAL A 233 21.35 3.67 6.76
N ALA A 234 21.67 2.68 5.92
CA ALA A 234 22.30 1.41 6.34
C ALA A 234 23.71 1.21 5.72
N ARG A 235 24.65 0.62 6.49
CA ARG A 235 26.07 0.47 6.12
C ARG A 235 26.29 -0.41 4.87
N GLU A 236 25.44 -1.40 4.63
CA GLU A 236 25.45 -2.22 3.41
C GLU A 236 24.85 -1.51 2.19
N ASP A 237 23.94 -0.56 2.42
CA ASP A 237 23.35 0.24 1.35
C ASP A 237 24.30 1.36 0.91
N PHE A 238 25.21 1.79 1.79
CA PHE A 238 26.24 2.76 1.47
C PHE A 238 27.19 2.29 0.37
N SER A 239 27.68 1.04 0.41
CA SER A 239 28.60 0.52 -0.61
C SER A 239 27.90 0.37 -1.98
N ARG A 240 26.64 -0.09 -1.99
CA ARG A 240 25.84 -0.18 -3.21
C ARG A 240 25.47 1.20 -3.77
N SER A 241 25.15 2.17 -2.92
CA SER A 241 24.93 3.56 -3.33
C SER A 241 26.17 4.16 -3.98
N LEU A 242 27.35 3.93 -3.40
CA LEU A 242 28.61 4.44 -3.95
C LEU A 242 28.93 3.79 -5.29
N GLU A 243 28.71 2.48 -5.43
CA GLU A 243 28.87 1.80 -6.72
C GLU A 243 27.90 2.35 -7.78
N ILE A 244 26.63 2.56 -7.42
CA ILE A 244 25.64 3.16 -8.33
C ILE A 244 26.04 4.59 -8.70
N GLN A 245 26.53 5.39 -7.75
CA GLN A 245 27.02 6.73 -8.01
C GLN A 245 28.20 6.73 -8.97
N GLN A 246 29.14 5.80 -8.82
CA GLN A 246 30.25 5.62 -9.75
C GLN A 246 29.76 5.26 -11.15
N ILE A 247 28.82 4.32 -11.26
CA ILE A 247 28.21 3.93 -12.55
C ILE A 247 27.56 5.13 -13.24
N LEU A 248 26.82 5.95 -12.49
CA LEU A 248 26.17 7.15 -13.02
C LEU A 248 27.20 8.23 -13.42
N MET A 249 28.30 8.38 -12.68
CA MET A 249 29.42 9.26 -13.07
C MET A 249 30.09 8.77 -14.36
N ASP A 250 30.37 7.47 -14.46
CA ASP A 250 30.98 6.86 -15.66
C ASP A 250 30.06 7.01 -16.88
N ALA A 251 28.75 6.94 -16.68
CA ALA A 251 27.75 7.18 -17.72
C ALA A 251 27.54 8.68 -18.06
N GLY A 252 28.23 9.61 -17.39
CA GLY A 252 28.15 11.05 -17.64
C GLY A 252 26.89 11.73 -17.07
N LEU A 253 26.13 11.04 -16.21
CA LEU A 253 24.87 11.54 -15.62
C LEU A 253 25.10 12.44 -14.40
N ILE A 254 26.24 12.30 -13.74
CA ILE A 254 26.65 13.10 -12.58
C ILE A 254 28.02 13.71 -12.88
N ARG A 255 28.16 15.02 -12.73
CA ARG A 255 29.48 15.67 -12.79
C ARG A 255 30.23 15.41 -11.50
N ARG A 256 31.48 14.97 -11.61
CA ARG A 256 32.44 14.96 -10.49
C ARG A 256 32.45 16.35 -9.88
N GLN A 257 32.19 16.50 -8.58
CA GLN A 257 32.51 17.75 -7.90
C GLN A 257 34.00 17.96 -8.12
N SER A 258 34.35 19.00 -8.88
CA SER A 258 35.70 19.53 -8.85
C SER A 258 35.97 19.87 -7.40
N ASN A 259 36.93 19.19 -6.77
CA ASN A 259 37.50 19.69 -5.53
C ASN A 259 37.88 21.15 -5.81
N GLU A 260 37.42 22.09 -4.99
CA GLU A 260 37.78 23.51 -5.05
C GLU A 260 39.28 23.78 -4.83
N ASN A 261 40.14 22.77 -4.92
CA ASN A 261 41.59 22.86 -4.75
C ASN A 261 42.42 22.48 -5.99
N ASP A 262 41.80 22.13 -7.13
CA ASP A 262 42.57 21.93 -8.36
C ASP A 262 42.77 23.27 -9.09
N ASN A 263 43.89 23.90 -8.74
CA ASN A 263 44.47 25.08 -9.36
C ASN A 263 44.46 24.98 -10.91
N PRO A 264 43.86 25.92 -11.66
CA PRO A 264 43.70 25.79 -13.10
C PRO A 264 44.99 26.23 -13.80
N ASN A 265 45.96 25.33 -13.93
CA ASN A 265 47.06 25.48 -14.87
C ASN A 265 47.38 24.13 -15.52
N SER A 266 46.51 23.72 -16.45
CA SER A 266 46.93 22.85 -17.55
C SER A 266 45.95 22.97 -18.70
N ALA A 267 46.42 23.64 -19.75
CA ALA A 267 45.75 23.79 -21.02
C ALA A 267 45.71 22.44 -21.76
N VAL A 268 44.72 21.58 -21.48
CA VAL A 268 44.39 20.42 -22.34
C VAL A 268 42.88 20.18 -22.51
N ALA A 269 41.99 20.86 -21.78
CA ALA A 269 40.54 20.66 -21.89
C ALA A 269 39.83 21.58 -22.91
N ALA A 270 40.49 21.91 -24.04
CA ALA A 270 39.98 22.83 -25.06
C ALA A 270 39.57 22.16 -26.39
N ALA A 271 39.46 20.84 -26.46
CA ALA A 271 39.19 20.13 -27.72
C ALA A 271 37.96 19.20 -27.62
N ALA A 272 36.76 19.79 -27.53
CA ALA A 272 35.50 19.18 -27.99
C ALA A 272 34.37 20.23 -28.00
N VAL A 273 34.61 21.34 -28.70
CA VAL A 273 33.55 22.18 -29.27
C VAL A 273 33.17 21.55 -30.62
N VAL A 274 31.90 21.70 -31.04
CA VAL A 274 31.22 21.24 -32.29
C VAL A 274 30.21 20.10 -31.95
N VAL A 275 28.88 20.26 -31.92
CA VAL A 275 27.92 21.14 -32.61
C VAL A 275 26.77 21.51 -31.64
N SER A 276 26.32 22.77 -31.63
CA SER A 276 25.02 23.16 -31.07
C SER A 276 24.23 23.91 -32.14
N PRO A 277 22.94 23.61 -32.39
CA PRO A 277 22.07 24.56 -33.08
C PRO A 277 21.60 25.65 -32.08
N SER A 278 21.41 26.85 -32.63
CA SER A 278 21.29 28.15 -31.97
C SER A 278 20.45 28.24 -30.67
N PRO A 279 20.84 29.08 -29.69
CA PRO A 279 20.03 29.33 -28.51
C PRO A 279 18.87 30.28 -28.81
N ARG A 280 17.63 29.81 -28.65
CA ARG A 280 16.48 30.70 -28.40
C ARG A 280 16.63 31.32 -27.01
N THR A 281 16.61 32.64 -26.94
CA THR A 281 16.68 33.42 -25.70
C THR A 281 15.47 33.13 -24.80
N VAL A 282 15.67 32.34 -23.75
CA VAL A 282 14.70 32.20 -22.65
C VAL A 282 15.16 33.10 -21.49
N LYS A 283 14.33 34.08 -21.16
CA LYS A 283 14.52 34.99 -20.02
C LYS A 283 14.71 34.19 -18.73
N LYS A 284 15.81 34.41 -18.00
CA LYS A 284 16.05 33.86 -16.67
C LYS A 284 14.91 34.24 -15.72
N LYS A 285 14.12 33.27 -15.26
CA LYS A 285 13.22 33.45 -14.10
C LYS A 285 14.08 33.52 -12.83
N LYS A 286 13.90 34.59 -12.04
CA LYS A 286 14.41 34.71 -10.66
C LYS A 286 13.94 33.50 -9.83
N LYS A 287 14.80 32.99 -8.95
CA LYS A 287 14.47 31.98 -7.93
C LYS A 287 13.34 32.51 -7.06
N GLY A 288 12.10 32.14 -7.38
CA GLY A 288 10.93 32.33 -6.53
C GLY A 288 10.87 31.22 -5.48
N SER A 289 10.51 31.56 -4.26
CA SER A 289 10.17 30.60 -3.21
C SER A 289 9.16 29.56 -3.74
N LYS A 290 9.38 28.28 -3.40
CA LYS A 290 8.49 27.18 -3.80
C LYS A 290 7.05 27.52 -3.36
N PRO A 291 6.02 27.32 -4.22
CA PRO A 291 4.66 27.66 -3.86
C PRO A 291 4.21 26.85 -2.65
N PRO A 292 3.36 27.41 -1.75
CA PRO A 292 2.93 26.74 -0.51
C PRO A 292 2.30 25.36 -0.77
N GLY A 293 1.69 25.15 -1.94
CA GLY A 293 1.09 23.87 -2.33
C GLY A 293 2.04 22.67 -2.39
N TRP A 294 3.36 22.87 -2.58
CA TRP A 294 4.33 21.76 -2.58
C TRP A 294 4.50 21.15 -1.20
N PHE A 295 4.60 21.99 -0.17
CA PHE A 295 4.68 21.56 1.22
C PHE A 295 3.39 20.83 1.63
N TRP A 296 2.24 21.40 1.27
CA TRP A 296 0.94 20.77 1.52
C TRP A 296 0.79 19.41 0.84
N ARG A 297 1.26 19.23 -0.40
CA ARG A 297 1.27 17.92 -1.07
C ARG A 297 2.13 16.90 -0.33
N LYS A 298 3.35 17.28 0.08
CA LYS A 298 4.26 16.40 0.81
C LYS A 298 3.70 16.00 2.18
N LEU A 299 3.10 16.96 2.88
CA LEU A 299 2.42 16.74 4.16
C LEU A 299 1.22 15.79 4.01
N MET A 300 0.43 15.93 2.94
CA MET A 300 -0.73 15.07 2.68
C MET A 300 -0.35 13.61 2.38
N ILE A 301 0.77 13.38 1.67
CA ILE A 301 1.29 12.03 1.40
C ILE A 301 1.81 11.39 2.70
N TRP A 302 2.53 12.14 3.52
CA TRP A 302 3.02 11.66 4.81
C TRP A 302 1.89 11.36 5.82
N LEU A 303 0.75 12.04 5.69
CA LEU A 303 -0.45 11.79 6.50
C LEU A 303 -1.28 10.58 6.01
N GLU A 304 -0.95 9.94 4.89
CA GLU A 304 -1.73 8.79 4.37
C GLU A 304 -1.44 7.50 5.19
N TYR A 305 -2.48 6.73 5.53
CA TYR A 305 -2.36 5.53 6.39
C TYR A 305 -1.56 4.41 5.70
N PRO A 306 -0.57 3.78 6.37
CA PRO A 306 -0.04 2.50 5.92
C PRO A 306 -1.17 1.46 5.99
N HIS A 307 -1.44 0.77 4.88
CA HIS A 307 -2.62 -0.07 4.71
C HIS A 307 -2.67 -1.29 5.64
N GLU A 308 -1.56 -1.62 6.33
CA GLU A 308 -1.43 -2.88 7.09
C GLU A 308 -0.92 -2.75 8.53
N TRP A 309 -0.63 -1.54 9.04
CA TRP A 309 0.03 -1.39 10.35
C TRP A 309 -0.76 -2.04 11.50
N VAL A 310 -2.10 -1.92 11.52
CA VAL A 310 -2.94 -2.54 12.54
C VAL A 310 -2.84 -4.07 12.51
N LYS A 311 -2.70 -4.68 11.32
CA LYS A 311 -2.55 -6.13 11.19
C LYS A 311 -1.21 -6.60 11.77
N GLU A 312 -0.14 -5.85 11.52
CA GLU A 312 1.21 -6.14 12.03
C GLU A 312 1.31 -5.94 13.55
N THR A 313 0.67 -4.89 14.09
CA THR A 313 0.78 -4.55 15.52
C THR A 313 -0.35 -5.09 16.40
N ARG A 314 -1.36 -5.78 15.82
CA ARG A 314 -2.54 -6.28 16.55
C ARG A 314 -2.17 -7.11 17.78
N GLY A 315 -1.26 -8.07 17.61
CA GLY A 315 -0.83 -8.96 18.69
C GLY A 315 -0.19 -8.19 19.83
N SER A 316 0.76 -7.30 19.51
CA SER A 316 1.47 -6.47 20.49
C SER A 316 0.54 -5.49 21.22
N LEU A 317 -0.37 -4.83 20.50
CA LEU A 317 -1.34 -3.89 21.10
C LEU A 317 -2.31 -4.60 22.05
N MET A 318 -2.75 -5.80 21.71
CA MET A 318 -3.63 -6.60 22.56
C MET A 318 -2.93 -7.01 23.87
N VAL A 319 -1.64 -7.36 23.79
CA VAL A 319 -0.82 -7.64 24.99
C VAL A 319 -0.68 -6.38 25.84
N VAL A 320 -0.28 -5.25 25.27
CA VAL A 320 -0.12 -3.98 26.00
C VAL A 320 -1.43 -3.54 26.67
N ALA A 321 -2.55 -3.60 25.97
CA ALA A 321 -3.86 -3.24 26.52
C ALA A 321 -4.31 -4.19 27.66
N THR A 322 -4.04 -5.49 27.52
CA THR A 322 -4.34 -6.46 28.57
C THR A 322 -3.46 -6.23 29.80
N VAL A 323 -2.16 -5.99 29.62
CA VAL A 323 -1.23 -5.67 30.71
C VAL A 323 -1.66 -4.40 31.44
N ILE A 324 -1.94 -3.30 30.72
CA ILE A 324 -2.41 -2.05 31.33
C ILE A 324 -3.71 -2.29 32.10
N SER A 325 -4.68 -3.00 31.51
CA SER A 325 -5.94 -3.33 32.18
C SER A 325 -5.70 -4.14 33.46
N THR A 326 -4.83 -5.16 33.43
CA THR A 326 -4.50 -5.94 34.63
C THR A 326 -3.80 -5.11 35.70
N MET A 327 -2.84 -4.25 35.35
CA MET A 327 -2.15 -3.40 36.32
C MET A 327 -3.11 -2.41 36.99
N THR A 328 -3.90 -1.70 36.19
CA THR A 328 -4.89 -0.74 36.70
C THR A 328 -5.98 -1.40 37.57
N PHE A 329 -6.37 -2.65 37.25
CA PHE A 329 -7.30 -3.44 38.08
C PHE A 329 -6.68 -3.84 39.42
N GLN A 330 -5.41 -4.29 39.41
CA GLN A 330 -4.69 -4.65 40.64
C GLN A 330 -4.54 -3.46 41.58
N ASP A 331 -4.29 -2.26 41.05
CA ASP A 331 -4.19 -1.02 41.83
C ASP A 331 -5.50 -0.68 42.58
N VAL A 332 -6.65 -1.11 42.08
CA VAL A 332 -7.98 -0.90 42.72
C VAL A 332 -8.31 -2.00 43.72
N VAL A 333 -7.97 -3.25 43.43
CA VAL A 333 -8.29 -4.41 44.30
C VAL A 333 -7.33 -4.49 45.49
N ASN A 334 -6.08 -4.08 45.29
CA ASN A 334 -5.05 -4.03 46.31
C ASN A 334 -4.38 -2.66 46.30
N PRO A 335 -5.10 -1.57 46.65
CA PRO A 335 -4.45 -0.28 46.85
C PRO A 335 -3.34 -0.49 47.88
N ALA A 336 -2.17 0.14 47.71
CA ALA A 336 -0.94 -0.05 48.50
C ALA A 336 -1.08 0.31 50.00
N GLY A 337 -2.09 -0.24 50.65
CA GLY A 337 -3.02 0.52 51.48
C GLY A 337 -3.45 -0.25 52.72
N ARG A 338 -2.71 -1.27 53.13
CA ARG A 338 -2.73 -1.66 54.55
C ARG A 338 -2.27 -0.50 55.45
N LEU A 339 -1.37 0.35 54.95
CA LEU A 339 -0.90 1.57 55.63
C LEU A 339 -1.88 2.77 55.51
N TRP A 340 -2.63 2.86 54.41
CA TRP A 340 -3.53 4.00 54.14
C TRP A 340 -4.87 3.84 54.85
N VAL A 341 -5.40 2.62 54.92
CA VAL A 341 -6.62 2.28 55.67
C VAL A 341 -6.41 2.40 57.19
N ASP A 342 -5.21 2.10 57.68
CA ASP A 342 -4.83 2.33 59.08
C ASP A 342 -4.78 3.83 59.43
N SER A 343 -4.39 4.70 58.48
CA SER A 343 -4.45 6.16 58.67
C SER A 343 -5.89 6.69 58.63
N LEU A 344 -6.73 6.16 57.72
CA LEU A 344 -8.17 6.45 57.65
C LEU A 344 -8.92 6.11 58.94
N THR A 345 -8.59 4.96 59.55
CA THR A 345 -9.22 4.51 60.80
C THR A 345 -8.64 5.20 62.04
N LYS A 346 -7.34 5.54 62.06
CA LYS A 346 -6.72 6.32 63.14
C LYS A 346 -7.22 7.77 63.20
N THR A 347 -7.46 8.41 62.06
CA THR A 347 -7.91 9.82 62.05
C THR A 347 -9.34 10.00 62.60
N SER A 348 -10.17 8.94 62.58
CA SER A 348 -11.49 8.96 63.23
C SER A 348 -11.51 8.44 64.67
N ARG A 349 -10.45 7.78 65.15
CA ARG A 349 -10.34 7.32 66.53
C ARG A 349 -8.93 7.55 67.06
N THR A 350 -8.83 8.54 67.94
CA THR A 350 -7.67 8.91 68.79
C THR A 350 -6.61 9.79 68.11
N VAL A 351 -5.97 10.78 68.71
CA VAL A 351 -6.04 11.49 69.99
C VAL A 351 -4.98 12.62 69.83
N TRP A 352 -5.23 13.81 70.38
CA TRP A 352 -4.19 14.80 70.67
C TRP A 352 -3.18 14.23 71.68
N ARG A 353 -2.16 13.51 71.23
CA ARG A 353 -1.02 13.17 72.09
C ARG A 353 0.26 13.11 71.29
N GLU A 354 1.09 14.13 71.50
CA GLU A 354 2.50 14.13 71.14
C GLU A 354 3.16 12.86 71.66
N ASN A 355 3.78 12.10 70.77
CA ASN A 355 4.93 11.29 71.14
C ASN A 355 5.92 11.25 69.99
N LYS A 356 7.09 11.83 70.26
CA LYS A 356 8.31 11.60 69.48
C LYS A 356 8.73 10.16 69.77
N ASP A 357 9.29 9.50 68.76
CA ASP A 357 9.85 8.13 68.80
C ASP A 357 8.84 7.01 68.49
N THR A 358 8.71 6.67 67.21
CA THR A 358 8.80 5.28 66.70
C THR A 358 8.66 5.24 65.18
N VAL A 359 9.66 4.60 64.55
CA VAL A 359 9.68 3.96 63.22
C VAL A 359 9.23 4.83 62.04
N ALA A 360 10.21 5.18 61.20
CA ALA A 360 10.12 5.80 59.87
C ALA A 360 8.81 5.49 59.13
N THR A 361 7.79 6.29 59.39
CA THR A 361 6.56 6.33 58.63
C THR A 361 6.85 7.22 57.43
N LEU A 362 6.93 6.59 56.26
CA LEU A 362 7.08 7.27 54.97
C LEU A 362 6.08 8.44 54.89
N GLY A 363 6.64 9.65 54.92
CA GLY A 363 6.02 10.89 54.48
C GLY A 363 4.78 11.32 55.26
N GLN A 364 4.92 12.37 56.06
CA GLN A 364 3.84 13.34 56.23
C GLN A 364 3.54 14.01 54.87
N GLY A 365 2.93 13.26 53.95
CA GLY A 365 2.32 13.77 52.73
C GLY A 365 0.98 14.39 53.08
N LYS A 366 0.58 15.41 52.30
CA LYS A 366 -0.73 16.07 52.37
C LYS A 366 -1.87 15.06 52.55
N ASP A 367 -2.96 15.46 53.21
CA ASP A 367 -4.10 14.60 53.54
C ASP A 367 -4.45 13.65 52.36
N PRO A 368 -4.33 12.32 52.54
CA PRO A 368 -4.63 11.32 51.52
C PRO A 368 -5.98 11.53 50.82
N MET A 369 -6.93 12.13 51.53
CA MET A 369 -8.29 12.41 51.09
C MET A 369 -8.39 13.32 49.87
N ASP A 370 -7.48 14.27 49.69
CA ASP A 370 -7.59 15.24 48.58
C ASP A 370 -7.15 14.66 47.24
N TYR A 371 -6.30 13.62 47.28
CA TYR A 371 -5.59 13.12 46.10
C TYR A 371 -6.05 11.74 45.66
N PHE A 372 -6.56 10.93 46.60
CA PHE A 372 -7.05 9.58 46.35
C PHE A 372 -8.24 9.52 45.37
N PRO A 373 -9.26 10.41 45.43
CA PRO A 373 -10.36 10.40 44.47
C PRO A 373 -9.90 10.64 43.02
N SER A 374 -8.92 11.54 42.83
CA SER A 374 -8.34 11.82 41.51
C SER A 374 -7.52 10.62 40.98
N PHE A 375 -6.78 9.94 41.87
CA PHE A 375 -6.04 8.72 41.52
C PHE A 375 -6.98 7.63 41.02
N ILE A 376 -8.06 7.34 41.76
CA ILE A 376 -9.05 6.33 41.36
C ILE A 376 -9.74 6.74 40.06
N ALA A 377 -10.10 8.02 39.88
CA ALA A 377 -10.72 8.51 38.66
C ALA A 377 -9.82 8.29 37.43
N TYR A 378 -8.55 8.69 37.49
CA TYR A 378 -7.63 8.53 36.36
C TYR A 378 -7.35 7.07 36.03
N ASN A 379 -7.16 6.25 37.07
CA ASN A 379 -6.93 4.82 36.93
C ASN A 379 -8.15 4.08 36.35
N THR A 380 -9.36 4.51 36.68
CA THR A 380 -10.60 3.95 36.10
C THR A 380 -10.73 4.29 34.62
N VAL A 381 -10.37 5.52 34.23
CA VAL A 381 -10.42 5.94 32.82
C VAL A 381 -9.39 5.19 31.97
N SER A 382 -8.16 5.00 32.46
CA SER A 382 -7.16 4.18 31.75
C SER A 382 -7.60 2.72 31.64
N PHE A 383 -8.21 2.15 32.70
CA PHE A 383 -8.76 0.79 32.66
C PHE A 383 -9.85 0.63 31.58
N LEU A 384 -10.85 1.52 31.55
CA LEU A 384 -11.95 1.47 30.59
C LEU A 384 -11.48 1.69 29.15
N ALA A 385 -10.57 2.64 28.93
CA ALA A 385 -9.98 2.88 27.61
C ALA A 385 -9.13 1.68 27.14
N SER A 386 -8.44 0.99 28.05
CA SER A 386 -7.69 -0.23 27.74
C SER A 386 -8.60 -1.41 27.42
N LEU A 387 -9.72 -1.57 28.13
CA LEU A 387 -10.72 -2.60 27.85
C LEU A 387 -11.42 -2.33 26.50
N THR A 388 -11.64 -1.07 26.15
CA THR A 388 -12.17 -0.67 24.83
C THR A 388 -11.21 -1.07 23.70
N ILE A 389 -9.89 -0.89 23.88
CA ILE A 389 -8.88 -1.36 22.92
C ILE A 389 -8.96 -2.88 22.75
N THR A 390 -8.99 -3.63 23.85
CA THR A 390 -9.08 -5.10 23.82
C THR A 390 -10.38 -5.57 23.15
N LEU A 391 -11.52 -4.96 23.47
CA LEU A 391 -12.80 -5.27 22.84
C LEU A 391 -12.78 -4.99 21.34
N LEU A 392 -12.22 -3.87 20.89
CA LEU A 392 -12.10 -3.53 19.47
C LEU A 392 -11.16 -4.49 18.73
N LEU A 393 -10.10 -4.97 19.39
CA LEU A 393 -9.13 -5.90 18.79
C LEU A 393 -9.62 -7.36 18.76
N ILE A 394 -10.44 -7.79 19.73
CA ILE A 394 -11.02 -9.14 19.80
C ILE A 394 -12.28 -9.26 18.95
N SER A 395 -13.13 -8.22 18.96
CA SER A 395 -14.33 -8.18 18.13
C SER A 395 -13.91 -8.41 16.68
N ARG A 396 -14.46 -9.44 16.02
CA ARG A 396 -14.28 -9.70 14.58
C ARG A 396 -14.91 -8.61 13.70
N PHE A 397 -15.12 -7.41 14.25
CA PHE A 397 -15.52 -6.24 13.49
C PHE A 397 -14.44 -5.96 12.45
N PRO A 398 -14.79 -5.64 11.20
CA PRO A 398 -13.81 -5.34 10.18
C PRO A 398 -13.06 -4.06 10.57
N LEU A 399 -11.88 -4.21 11.18
CA LEU A 399 -10.89 -3.13 11.40
C LEU A 399 -10.35 -2.55 10.07
N HIS A 400 -10.95 -2.93 8.95
CA HIS A 400 -10.68 -2.40 7.62
C HIS A 400 -11.22 -0.96 7.47
N ASP A 401 -12.17 -0.56 8.31
CA ASP A 401 -12.73 0.79 8.27
C ASP A 401 -11.86 1.81 9.01
N ARG A 402 -11.55 2.91 8.33
CA ARG A 402 -10.65 3.95 8.83
C ARG A 402 -11.14 4.59 10.13
N LEU A 403 -12.46 4.63 10.35
CA LEU A 403 -13.08 5.06 11.61
C LEU A 403 -12.68 4.17 12.79
N SER A 404 -12.65 2.85 12.59
CA SER A 404 -12.28 1.90 13.64
C SER A 404 -10.80 2.03 14.02
N THR A 405 -9.93 2.20 13.02
CA THR A 405 -8.50 2.45 13.27
C THR A 405 -8.25 3.79 13.97
N TRP A 406 -9.06 4.82 13.67
CA TRP A 406 -9.00 6.11 14.35
C TRP A 406 -9.49 6.00 15.81
N LEU A 407 -10.61 5.33 16.05
CA LEU A 407 -11.12 5.06 17.40
C LEU A 407 -10.10 4.29 18.24
N LEU A 408 -9.46 3.27 17.66
CA LEU A 408 -8.40 2.51 18.30
C LEU A 408 -7.21 3.41 18.69
N SER A 409 -6.74 4.26 17.77
CA SER A 409 -5.65 5.21 18.04
C SER A 409 -6.01 6.23 19.12
N MET A 410 -7.22 6.78 19.08
CA MET A 410 -7.69 7.71 20.13
C MET A 410 -7.81 7.02 21.49
N SER A 411 -8.31 5.79 21.53
CA SER A 411 -8.39 5.00 22.76
C SER A 411 -6.99 4.74 23.35
N VAL A 412 -5.99 4.45 22.53
CA VAL A 412 -4.58 4.32 22.96
C VAL A 412 -4.03 5.62 23.54
N CYS A 413 -4.26 6.76 22.88
CA CYS A 413 -3.83 8.07 23.38
C CYS A 413 -4.48 8.40 24.73
N VAL A 414 -5.78 8.12 24.90
CA VAL A 414 -6.49 8.31 26.17
C VAL A 414 -5.91 7.41 27.25
N THR A 415 -5.71 6.12 26.98
CA THR A 415 -5.12 5.18 27.95
C THR A 415 -3.74 5.66 28.44
N LEU A 416 -2.85 6.07 27.54
CA LEU A 416 -1.51 6.54 27.89
C LEU A 416 -1.53 7.87 28.65
N ALA A 417 -2.43 8.79 28.28
CA ALA A 417 -2.58 10.07 28.97
C ALA A 417 -2.99 9.89 30.43
N PHE A 418 -4.02 9.09 30.67
CA PHE A 418 -4.52 8.84 32.01
C PHE A 418 -3.53 8.00 32.84
N LEU A 419 -2.79 7.08 32.23
CA LEU A 419 -1.71 6.36 32.90
C LEU A 419 -0.59 7.30 33.37
N ALA A 420 -0.19 8.27 32.54
CA ALA A 420 0.79 9.28 32.92
C ALA A 420 0.28 10.21 34.04
N LEU A 421 -1.01 10.60 34.01
CA LEU A 421 -1.63 11.37 35.08
C LEU A 421 -1.69 10.58 36.40
N THR A 422 -2.01 9.29 36.35
CA THR A 422 -1.98 8.40 37.51
C THR A 422 -0.57 8.32 38.10
N TYR A 423 0.46 8.14 37.27
CA TYR A 423 1.85 8.12 37.70
C TYR A 423 2.26 9.42 38.41
N LEU A 424 1.92 10.57 37.82
CA LEU A 424 2.18 11.89 38.43
C LEU A 424 1.46 12.05 39.76
N LYS A 425 0.24 11.51 39.89
CA LYS A 425 -0.52 11.60 41.13
C LYS A 425 0.12 10.76 42.22
N VAL A 426 0.55 9.54 41.90
CA VAL A 426 1.30 8.69 42.82
C VAL A 426 2.62 9.34 43.24
N LEU A 427 3.34 9.96 42.30
CA LEU A 427 4.57 10.69 42.61
C LEU A 427 4.31 11.86 43.58
N SER A 428 3.19 12.58 43.40
CA SER A 428 2.78 13.66 44.32
C SER A 428 2.35 13.17 45.70
N MET A 429 1.90 11.92 45.80
CA MET A 429 1.54 11.27 47.07
C MET A 429 2.78 10.77 47.84
N ILE A 430 3.81 10.30 47.14
CA ILE A 430 5.04 9.74 47.73
C ILE A 430 6.10 10.83 48.02
N GLY A 431 6.06 11.95 47.29
CA GLY A 431 7.05 13.02 47.39
C GLY A 431 7.18 13.63 48.80
N PRO A 432 8.40 13.75 49.36
CA PRO A 432 8.60 14.31 50.69
C PRO A 432 8.23 15.80 50.75
N ASN A 433 7.53 16.21 51.80
CA ASN A 433 7.07 17.58 52.07
C ASN A 433 8.19 18.54 52.52
N TYR A 434 9.44 18.30 52.12
CA TYR A 434 10.55 19.20 52.42
C TYR A 434 10.70 20.19 51.27
N GLY A 435 10.86 21.48 51.61
CA GLY A 435 10.83 22.65 50.72
C GLY A 435 11.88 22.70 49.62
N ILE A 436 11.96 21.67 48.78
CA ILE A 436 12.63 21.69 47.51
C ILE A 436 11.58 22.18 46.50
N GLN A 437 11.76 23.39 45.99
CA GLN A 437 10.96 23.93 44.87
C GLN A 437 11.16 23.13 43.56
N GLU A 438 12.02 22.11 43.54
CA GLU A 438 12.48 21.41 42.34
C GLU A 438 11.61 20.23 41.84
N PRO A 439 10.88 19.41 42.64
CA PRO A 439 10.10 18.28 42.10
C PRO A 439 8.90 18.71 41.25
N TRP A 440 8.34 19.89 41.56
CA TRP A 440 7.24 20.49 40.82
C TRP A 440 7.68 20.96 39.44
N SER A 441 8.92 21.41 39.29
CA SER A 441 9.45 21.85 38.00
C SER A 441 9.63 20.67 37.03
N LEU A 442 10.20 19.55 37.50
CA LEU A 442 10.39 18.34 36.69
C LEU A 442 9.06 17.66 36.33
N SER A 443 8.12 17.59 37.28
CA SER A 443 6.78 17.07 36.99
C SER A 443 5.99 18.00 36.06
N ALA A 444 6.13 19.33 36.17
CA ALA A 444 5.54 20.29 35.23
C ALA A 444 6.15 20.18 33.82
N ILE A 445 7.48 20.08 33.70
CA ILE A 445 8.16 19.87 32.42
C ILE A 445 7.70 18.56 31.78
N PHE A 446 7.61 17.49 32.57
CA PHE A 446 7.10 16.19 32.11
C PHE A 446 5.64 16.29 31.64
N ILE A 447 4.77 16.99 32.39
CA ILE A 447 3.38 17.24 31.99
C ILE A 447 3.32 18.00 30.66
N VAL A 448 4.11 19.07 30.51
CA VAL A 448 4.13 19.87 29.29
C VAL A 448 4.61 19.03 28.11
N LEU A 449 5.70 18.27 28.25
CA LEU A 449 6.22 17.40 27.20
C LEU A 449 5.22 16.30 26.82
N TRP A 450 4.54 15.70 27.80
CA TRP A 450 3.52 14.68 27.54
C TRP A 450 2.27 15.24 26.89
N ILE A 451 1.78 16.39 27.33
CA ILE A 451 0.65 17.07 26.70
C ILE A 451 1.01 17.42 25.26
N VAL A 452 2.21 17.95 25.00
CA VAL A 452 2.68 18.24 23.64
C VAL A 452 2.70 16.97 22.79
N LEU A 453 3.22 15.85 23.30
CA LEU A 453 3.26 14.59 22.56
C LEU A 453 1.87 14.04 22.25
N LEU A 454 0.95 14.08 23.22
CA LEU A 454 -0.43 13.62 23.06
C LEU A 454 -1.24 14.52 22.12
N VAL A 455 -1.04 15.85 22.21
CA VAL A 455 -1.66 16.82 21.30
C VAL A 455 -1.15 16.60 19.88
N ILE A 456 0.15 16.45 19.68
CA ILE A 456 0.72 16.14 18.37
C ILE A 456 0.14 14.83 17.83
N GLY A 457 0.15 13.74 18.61
CA GLY A 457 -0.40 12.45 18.21
C GLY A 457 -1.90 12.53 17.86
N GLY A 458 -2.71 13.11 18.75
CA GLY A 458 -4.16 13.26 18.56
C GLY A 458 -4.53 14.17 17.39
N VAL A 459 -3.86 15.30 17.23
CA VAL A 459 -4.03 16.21 16.08
C VAL A 459 -3.65 15.51 14.79
N LEU A 460 -2.56 14.74 14.76
CA LEU A 460 -2.18 13.96 13.60
C LEU A 460 -3.25 12.92 13.23
N HIS A 461 -3.72 12.11 14.19
CA HIS A 461 -4.74 11.10 13.92
C HIS A 461 -6.09 11.70 13.50
N THR A 462 -6.50 12.83 14.09
CA THR A 462 -7.73 13.54 13.70
C THR A 462 -7.62 14.20 12.32
N LEU A 463 -6.47 14.81 11.99
CA LEU A 463 -6.20 15.32 10.64
C LEU A 463 -6.26 14.20 9.59
N ARG A 464 -5.74 13.01 9.91
CA ARG A 464 -5.83 11.84 9.02
C ARG A 464 -7.27 11.42 8.76
N LEU A 465 -8.12 11.41 9.80
CA LEU A 465 -9.55 11.13 9.65
C LEU A 465 -10.23 12.20 8.78
N LEU A 466 -9.98 13.49 9.05
CA LEU A 466 -10.56 14.60 8.29
C LEU A 466 -10.18 14.55 6.81
N ILE A 467 -8.91 14.27 6.49
CA ILE A 467 -8.44 14.09 5.11
C ILE A 467 -9.20 12.95 4.42
N TRP A 468 -9.40 11.83 5.13
CA TRP A 468 -10.19 10.74 4.59
C TRP A 468 -11.67 11.10 4.39
N VAL A 469 -12.31 11.74 5.37
CA VAL A 469 -13.71 12.19 5.27
C VAL A 469 -13.87 13.14 4.08
N MET A 470 -12.93 14.08 3.88
CA MET A 470 -12.93 14.96 2.73
C MET A 470 -12.81 14.18 1.41
N LYS A 471 -11.89 13.21 1.31
CA LYS A 471 -11.76 12.33 0.13
C LYS A 471 -13.01 11.47 -0.12
N TRP A 472 -13.68 11.02 0.95
CA TRP A 472 -14.92 10.22 0.88
C TRP A 472 -16.14 11.05 0.47
N LEU A 473 -16.22 12.31 0.91
CA LEU A 473 -17.28 13.27 0.53
C LEU A 473 -17.09 13.84 -0.88
N GLN A 474 -15.86 13.90 -1.38
CA GLN A 474 -15.51 14.45 -2.70
C GLN A 474 -16.36 13.90 -3.87
N PRO A 475 -16.57 12.56 -4.02
CA PRO A 475 -17.45 12.04 -5.07
C PRO A 475 -18.93 12.38 -4.87
N MET A 476 -19.42 12.54 -3.63
CA MET A 476 -20.81 12.95 -3.36
C MET A 476 -21.06 14.42 -3.73
N TYR A 477 -20.08 15.29 -3.45
CA TYR A 477 -20.14 16.71 -3.82
C TYR A 477 -20.07 16.93 -5.34
N PHE A 478 -19.25 16.14 -6.05
CA PHE A 478 -19.17 16.20 -7.51
C PHE A 478 -20.42 15.65 -8.22
N LYS A 479 -21.08 14.63 -7.66
CA LYS A 479 -22.34 14.08 -8.21
C LYS A 479 -23.50 15.08 -8.10
N SER A 480 -23.54 15.88 -7.03
CA SER A 480 -24.52 16.94 -6.81
C SER A 480 -24.31 18.14 -7.74
N THR A 481 -23.05 18.55 -7.96
CA THR A 481 -22.72 19.68 -8.83
C THR A 481 -22.81 19.36 -10.33
N SER A 482 -22.58 18.10 -10.74
CA SER A 482 -22.86 17.65 -12.11
C SER A 482 -24.35 17.60 -12.44
N GLY A 483 -25.20 17.22 -11.47
CA GLY A 483 -26.65 17.26 -11.61
C GLY A 483 -27.18 18.69 -11.77
N LEU A 484 -26.64 19.63 -11.00
CA LEU A 484 -27.00 21.05 -11.07
C LEU A 484 -26.50 21.71 -12.37
N LYS A 485 -25.30 21.36 -12.86
CA LYS A 485 -24.80 21.81 -14.16
C LYS A 485 -25.64 21.29 -15.32
N ASN A 486 -26.04 20.01 -15.29
CA ASN A 486 -26.89 19.43 -16.33
C ASN A 486 -28.27 20.09 -16.38
N MET A 487 -28.85 20.43 -15.23
CA MET A 487 -30.14 21.16 -15.12
C MET A 487 -30.08 22.58 -15.70
N ILE A 488 -28.93 23.26 -15.60
CA ILE A 488 -28.75 24.62 -16.14
C ILE A 488 -28.46 24.58 -17.64
N THR A 489 -27.79 23.53 -18.14
CA THR A 489 -27.48 23.40 -19.58
C THR A 489 -28.65 22.89 -20.44
N THR A 490 -29.63 22.18 -19.87
CA THR A 490 -30.80 21.69 -20.63
C THR A 490 -32.02 22.60 -20.53
N GLY A 491 -31.82 23.92 -20.45
CA GLY A 491 -32.87 24.92 -20.51
C GLY A 491 -33.61 24.94 -21.86
N SER A 492 -34.37 23.90 -22.18
CA SER A 492 -35.45 23.93 -23.16
C SER A 492 -36.78 23.95 -22.40
N PHE A 493 -37.28 25.14 -22.13
CA PHE A 493 -38.65 25.35 -21.68
C PHE A 493 -39.58 25.04 -22.87
N SER A 494 -39.91 23.77 -23.06
CA SER A 494 -40.94 23.34 -24.00
C SER A 494 -42.30 23.68 -23.40
N ARG A 495 -42.81 24.84 -23.80
CA ARG A 495 -44.20 25.27 -23.60
C ARG A 495 -45.15 24.20 -24.14
N LYS A 496 -45.89 23.53 -23.26
CA LYS A 496 -47.11 22.81 -23.63
C LYS A 496 -48.24 23.38 -22.78
N ASP A 497 -49.05 24.22 -23.41
CA ASP A 497 -50.47 24.34 -23.07
C ASP A 497 -51.11 22.96 -23.23
N PRO A 498 -52.02 22.58 -22.33
CA PRO A 498 -53.37 22.34 -22.80
C PRO A 498 -54.42 22.82 -21.80
N THR A 499 -55.15 23.85 -22.20
CA THR A 499 -56.57 23.98 -21.86
C THR A 499 -57.32 22.79 -22.43
N ARG A 500 -57.69 21.82 -21.60
CA ARG A 500 -58.89 21.01 -21.86
C ARG A 500 -59.44 20.49 -20.54
N PHE A 501 -60.60 21.05 -20.21
CA PHE A 501 -61.53 20.54 -19.22
C PHE A 501 -61.80 19.06 -19.46
N GLU A 502 -61.70 18.26 -18.40
CA GLU A 502 -62.65 17.19 -18.16
C GLU A 502 -62.79 16.97 -16.66
N GLU A 503 -64.03 16.73 -16.30
CA GLU A 503 -64.72 16.92 -15.04
C GLU A 503 -65.16 15.53 -14.55
N ASN A 504 -65.07 15.27 -13.24
CA ASN A 504 -65.73 14.21 -12.46
C ASN A 504 -65.45 12.75 -12.93
N ASP A 505 -65.10 11.77 -12.09
CA ASP A 505 -65.88 11.29 -10.95
C ASP A 505 -65.11 10.17 -10.22
N ALA A 506 -65.62 9.86 -9.04
CA ALA A 506 -65.08 9.03 -7.97
C ALA A 506 -64.91 7.51 -8.28
N PRO A 507 -64.33 6.74 -7.33
CA PRO A 507 -63.85 5.37 -7.54
C PRO A 507 -64.89 4.31 -7.17
N ALA A 508 -64.82 3.11 -7.78
CA ALA A 508 -65.34 1.87 -7.20
C ALA A 508 -64.74 0.61 -7.85
N VAL A 509 -64.09 -0.20 -7.01
CA VAL A 509 -64.26 -1.66 -6.84
C VAL A 509 -64.54 -2.51 -8.09
N VAL A 510 -63.60 -3.40 -8.47
CA VAL A 510 -63.52 -4.85 -8.13
C VAL A 510 -62.09 -5.32 -8.41
#